data_AF-A0A8T0PKJ2-F1
#
_entry.id   AF-A0A8T0PKJ2-F1
#
_cell.length_a   1.000
_cell.length_b   1.000
_cell.length_c   1.000
_cell.angle_alpha   90.00
_cell.angle_beta   90.00
_cell.angle_gamma   90.00
#
_symmetry.space_group_name_H-M   'P 1'
#
loop_
_entity.id
_entity.type
_entity.pdbx_description
1 polymer ?
#
loop_
_entity_poly.entity_id
_entity_poly.type
_entity_poly.pdbx_seq_one_letter_code
_entity_poly.pdbx_strand_id
1 'polypeptide(L)'
;MIEKRHGIIINLSSGWGRSAAAEVAPYCASKWAIEGLTRSIAKELPPGLAAIALSPGVVNTDMLTSCFGSSAALYQTTETW
;
A
#
# COMPACT_ATOMS: atom_id res chain seq x y z
N MET A 1 17.34 -10.21 -7.11
CA MET A 1 16.73 -10.95 -5.98
C MET A 1 16.69 -12.45 -6.25
N ILE A 2 16.16 -12.89 -7.40
CA ILE A 2 16.08 -14.32 -7.77
C ILE A 2 17.45 -15.01 -7.77
N GLU A 3 18.42 -14.51 -8.53
CA GLU A 3 19.79 -15.07 -8.56
C GLU A 3 20.47 -15.06 -7.18
N LYS A 4 20.20 -14.02 -6.38
CA LYS A 4 20.74 -13.87 -5.01
C LYS A 4 19.99 -14.70 -3.96
N ARG A 5 18.86 -15.33 -4.34
CA ARG A 5 17.95 -16.11 -3.47
C ARG A 5 17.57 -15.42 -2.15
N HIS A 6 17.54 -14.09 -2.16
CA HIS A 6 17.27 -13.26 -0.99
C HIS A 6 16.67 -11.91 -1.38
N GLY A 7 15.66 -11.46 -0.63
CA GLY A 7 15.00 -10.17 -0.83
C GLY A 7 13.52 -10.16 -0.49
N ILE A 8 12.96 -8.96 -0.37
CA ILE A 8 11.56 -8.73 -0.06
C ILE A 8 11.01 -7.71 -1.06
N ILE A 9 9.88 -8.04 -1.69
CA ILE A 9 9.08 -7.12 -2.48
C ILE A 9 8.04 -6.48 -1.54
N ILE A 10 8.02 -5.16 -1.48
CA ILE A 10 7.00 -4.41 -0.73
C ILE A 10 6.13 -3.65 -1.72
N ASN A 11 4.86 -4.02 -1.77
CA ASN A 11 3.86 -3.29 -2.55
C ASN A 11 3.06 -2.36 -1.64
N LEU A 12 2.87 -1.10 -2.05
CA LEU A 12 2.12 -0.12 -1.28
C LEU A 12 0.61 -0.28 -1.52
N SER A 13 -0.05 -0.85 -0.52
CA SER A 13 -1.50 -0.95 -0.37
C SER A 13 -2.06 0.29 0.35
N SER A 14 -3.12 0.10 1.14
CA SER A 14 -3.81 1.08 1.99
C SER A 14 -4.67 0.32 3.02
N GLY A 15 -5.14 0.98 4.08
CA GLY A 15 -6.26 0.44 4.89
C GLY A 15 -7.46 0.09 4.02
N TRP A 16 -7.72 0.90 2.98
CA TRP A 16 -8.73 0.66 1.96
C TRP A 16 -8.37 -0.41 0.92
N GLY A 17 -7.27 -1.15 1.11
CA GLY A 17 -7.03 -2.43 0.43
C GLY A 17 -7.75 -3.61 1.09
N ARG A 18 -8.31 -3.41 2.29
CA ARG A 18 -9.03 -4.45 3.06
C ARG A 18 -10.37 -3.96 3.64
N SER A 19 -10.68 -2.68 3.47
CA SER A 19 -11.98 -2.06 3.75
C SER A 19 -12.36 -1.13 2.59
N ALA A 20 -13.50 -0.43 2.70
CA ALA A 20 -13.97 0.49 1.66
C ALA A 20 -14.54 1.77 2.28
N ALA A 21 -14.58 2.84 1.48
CA ALA A 21 -15.22 4.10 1.81
C ALA A 21 -16.02 4.63 0.61
N ALA A 22 -17.04 5.45 0.87
CA ALA A 22 -17.82 6.10 -0.18
C ALA A 22 -16.96 7.07 -1.00
N GLU A 23 -17.38 7.35 -2.24
CA GLU A 23 -16.77 8.36 -3.15
C GLU A 23 -15.34 8.07 -3.62
N VAL A 24 -14.71 6.99 -3.15
CA VAL A 24 -13.34 6.59 -3.51
C VAL A 24 -13.27 5.17 -4.10
N ALA A 25 -14.35 4.70 -4.72
CA ALA A 25 -14.48 3.32 -5.21
C ALA A 25 -13.32 2.86 -6.13
N PRO A 26 -12.85 3.65 -7.12
CA PRO A 26 -11.71 3.23 -7.95
C PRO A 26 -10.42 3.06 -7.14
N TYR A 27 -10.19 3.91 -6.15
CA TYR A 27 -9.03 3.82 -5.28
C TYR A 27 -9.09 2.56 -4.41
N CYS A 28 -10.23 2.29 -3.75
CA CYS A 28 -10.44 1.06 -2.98
C CYS A 28 -10.20 -0.18 -3.87
N ALA A 29 -10.81 -0.23 -5.06
CA ALA A 29 -10.65 -1.34 -5.99
C ALA A 29 -9.18 -1.58 -6.35
N SER A 30 -8.43 -0.51 -6.67
CA SER A 30 -7.00 -0.61 -6.99
C SER A 30 -6.18 -1.17 -5.82
N LYS A 31 -6.49 -0.76 -4.57
CA LYS A 31 -5.74 -1.20 -3.39
C LYS A 31 -6.08 -2.64 -2.99
N TRP A 32 -7.32 -3.08 -3.22
CA TRP A 32 -7.67 -4.50 -3.13
C TRP A 32 -6.94 -5.34 -4.19
N ALA A 33 -6.79 -4.83 -5.41
CA ALA A 33 -6.02 -5.50 -6.46
C ALA A 33 -4.54 -5.69 -6.05
N ILE A 34 -3.92 -4.69 -5.40
CA ILE A 34 -2.56 -4.81 -4.88
C ILE A 34 -2.45 -5.90 -3.80
N GLU A 35 -3.43 -6.04 -2.91
CA GLU A 35 -3.45 -7.13 -1.92
C GLU A 35 -3.50 -8.50 -2.60
N GLY A 36 -4.40 -8.68 -3.57
CA GLY A 36 -4.52 -9.91 -4.35
C GLY A 36 -3.24 -10.25 -5.12
N LEU A 37 -2.70 -9.28 -5.84
CA LEU A 37 -1.44 -9.39 -6.58
C LEU A 37 -0.29 -9.84 -5.67
N THR A 38 -0.13 -9.16 -4.54
CA THR A 38 0.96 -9.46 -3.59
C THR A 38 0.85 -10.88 -3.04
N ARG A 39 -0.37 -11.33 -2.70
CA ARG A 39 -0.61 -12.70 -2.23
C ARG A 39 -0.37 -13.75 -3.31
N SER A 40 -0.69 -13.46 -4.57
CA SER A 40 -0.39 -14.35 -5.70
C SER A 40 1.12 -14.51 -5.85
N ILE A 41 1.85 -13.39 -5.92
CA ILE A 41 3.32 -13.39 -6.04
C ILE A 41 3.94 -14.15 -4.86
N ALA A 42 3.49 -13.90 -3.62
CA ALA A 42 4.01 -14.58 -2.45
C ALA A 42 3.89 -16.12 -2.51
N LYS A 43 2.85 -16.65 -3.18
CA LYS A 43 2.67 -18.10 -3.38
C LYS A 43 3.62 -18.69 -4.43
N GLU A 44 4.11 -17.86 -5.36
CA GLU A 44 4.99 -18.27 -6.47
C GLU A 44 6.48 -18.12 -6.11
N LEU A 45 6.80 -17.36 -5.07
CA LEU A 45 8.18 -17.07 -4.69
C LEU A 45 8.88 -18.28 -4.04
N PRO A 46 10.13 -18.58 -4.42
CA PRO A 46 10.93 -19.61 -3.77
C PRO A 46 11.38 -19.18 -2.35
N PRO A 47 11.81 -20.14 -1.51
CA PRO A 47 12.36 -19.85 -0.19
C PRO A 47 13.49 -18.81 -0.24
N GLY A 48 13.51 -17.92 0.76
CA GLY A 48 14.45 -16.79 0.84
C GLY A 48 13.92 -15.49 0.23
N LEU A 49 12.79 -15.55 -0.48
CA LEU A 49 12.08 -14.39 -1.01
C LEU A 49 10.71 -14.23 -0.35
N ALA A 50 10.23 -13.00 -0.26
CA ALA A 50 8.89 -12.68 0.22
C ALA A 50 8.28 -11.53 -0.59
N ALA A 51 6.95 -11.49 -0.66
CA ALA A 51 6.19 -10.34 -1.12
C ALA A 51 5.18 -9.94 -0.04
N ILE A 52 5.17 -8.65 0.32
CA ILE A 52 4.36 -8.11 1.41
C ILE A 52 3.62 -6.88 0.91
N ALA A 53 2.32 -6.82 1.19
CA ALA A 53 1.52 -5.63 0.98
C ALA A 53 1.60 -4.79 2.26
N LEU A 54 2.15 -3.59 2.14
CA LEU A 54 2.25 -2.62 3.23
C LEU A 54 1.13 -1.60 3.07
N SER A 55 0.35 -1.38 4.13
CA SER A 55 -0.75 -0.42 4.14
C SER A 55 -0.37 0.80 4.97
N PRO A 56 0.05 1.91 4.34
CA PRO A 56 0.15 3.18 5.05
C PRO A 56 -1.22 3.60 5.58
N GLY A 57 -1.20 4.27 6.73
CA GLY A 57 -2.36 4.99 7.23
C GLY A 57 -2.60 6.26 6.41
N VAL A 58 -3.34 7.20 6.98
CA VAL A 58 -3.46 8.52 6.38
C VAL A 58 -2.19 9.32 6.72
N VAL A 59 -1.45 9.73 5.70
CA VAL A 59 -0.15 10.42 5.82
C VAL A 59 -0.21 11.71 5.02
N ASN A 60 0.23 12.81 5.64
CA ASN A 60 0.31 14.12 5.03
C ASN A 60 1.35 14.11 3.90
N THR A 61 0.85 13.99 2.67
CA THR A 61 1.60 13.95 1.43
C THR A 61 0.94 14.90 0.44
N ASP A 62 1.62 15.23 -0.66
CA ASP A 62 1.04 16.05 -1.73
C ASP A 62 -0.23 15.42 -2.32
N MET A 63 -0.28 14.08 -2.41
CA MET A 63 -1.48 13.35 -2.84
C MET A 63 -2.64 13.54 -1.85
N LEU A 64 -2.39 13.46 -0.55
CA LEU A 64 -3.46 13.69 0.44
C LEU A 64 -3.92 15.15 0.38
N THR A 65 -2.99 16.09 0.22
CA THR A 65 -3.29 17.52 0.08
C THR A 65 -4.14 17.81 -1.15
N SER A 66 -3.90 17.14 -2.29
CA SER A 66 -4.73 17.32 -3.49
C SER A 66 -6.15 16.76 -3.35
N CYS A 67 -6.35 15.75 -2.50
CA CYS A 67 -7.67 15.15 -2.24
C CYS A 67 -8.45 15.82 -1.09
N PHE A 68 -7.76 16.26 -0.03
CA PHE A 68 -8.38 16.72 1.22
C PHE A 68 -8.06 18.20 1.57
N GLY A 69 -7.28 18.90 0.74
CA GLY A 69 -6.89 20.28 0.96
C GLY A 69 -6.12 20.49 2.27
N SER A 70 -6.41 21.58 2.97
CA SER A 70 -5.76 21.92 4.24
C SER A 70 -5.99 20.89 5.34
N SER A 71 -7.03 20.06 5.24
CA SER A 71 -7.31 18.99 6.20
C SER A 71 -6.24 17.90 6.20
N ALA A 72 -5.42 17.81 5.14
CA ALA A 72 -4.27 16.89 5.12
C ALA A 72 -3.27 17.16 6.26
N ALA A 73 -3.15 18.42 6.70
CA ALA A 73 -2.27 18.82 7.80
C ALA A 73 -2.69 18.27 9.18
N LEU A 74 -3.89 17.68 9.30
CA LEU A 74 -4.34 17.02 10.53
C LEU A 74 -3.70 15.64 10.74
N TYR A 75 -3.03 15.10 9.72
CA TYR A 75 -2.43 13.77 9.75
C TYR A 75 -0.91 13.85 9.87
N GLN A 76 -0.30 12.76 10.35
CA GLN A 76 1.15 12.64 10.54
C GLN A 76 1.92 12.86 9.23
N THR A 77 3.08 13.50 9.34
CA THR A 77 4.02 13.73 8.23
C THR A 77 4.79 12.47 7.87
N THR A 78 5.45 12.47 6.70
CA THR A 78 6.30 11.35 6.23
C THR A 78 7.49 11.07 7.14
N GLU A 79 8.00 12.09 7.85
CA GLU A 79 9.14 11.97 8.76
C GLU A 79 8.76 11.26 10.08
N THR A 80 7.47 11.21 10.39
CA THR A 80 6.92 10.68 11.65
C THR A 80 6.10 9.41 11.48
N TRP A 81 5.87 8.97 10.23
CA TRP A 81 5.19 7.72 9.89
C TRP A 81 6.20 6.55 9.86
#